data_AF-A0ABD2FGP6-F1
#
_entry.id   AF-A0ABD2FGP6-F1
#
_cell.length_a   1.000
_cell.length_b   1.000
_cell.length_c   1.000
_cell.angle_alpha   90.00
_cell.angle_beta   90.00
_cell.angle_gamma   90.00
#
_symmetry.space_group_name_H-M   'P 1'
#
loop_
_entity.id
_entity.type
_entity.pdbx_description
1 polymer ?
#
loop_
_entity_poly.entity_id
_entity_poly.type
_entity_poly.pdbx_seq_one_letter_code
_entity_poly.pdbx_strand_id
1 'polypeptide(L)'
;MANIADILSELKSLRADFGTKLDNIDTCLTVVATSMAALESKVTDLKRDVSSNSTRINEAEGRIHHAEKTLEKTEAALDSVNKRIAYLESKTDDLENRGRRKNLRLFGIREGAEGQQTLLNFVNDMLTRWLELTSDRALTLERVHRTLASGKPNQHRAVIVRFLKFQEKEFVYRESRRRDITHDGGKI
;
A
#
# COMPACT_ATOMS: atom_id res chain seq x y z
N MET A 1 -79.69 69.90 32.36
CA MET A 1 -79.52 68.87 33.41
C MET A 1 -79.64 67.52 32.72
N ALA A 2 -78.61 66.68 32.79
CA ALA A 2 -78.71 65.32 32.26
C ALA A 2 -79.80 64.55 33.05
N ASN A 3 -80.60 63.75 32.35
CA ASN A 3 -81.64 62.93 32.96
C ASN A 3 -80.99 61.73 33.67
N ILE A 4 -81.45 61.40 34.87
CA ILE A 4 -80.91 60.30 35.69
C ILE A 4 -80.99 58.94 34.96
N ALA A 5 -82.00 58.77 34.10
CA ALA A 5 -82.16 57.57 33.30
C ALA A 5 -81.01 57.35 32.30
N ASP A 6 -80.50 58.43 31.69
CA ASP A 6 -79.41 58.38 30.72
C ASP A 6 -78.11 57.95 31.39
N ILE A 7 -77.80 58.51 32.56
CA ILE A 7 -76.62 58.14 33.38
C ILE A 7 -76.66 56.66 33.78
N LEU A 8 -77.83 56.16 34.19
CA LEU A 8 -78.01 54.74 34.53
C LEU A 8 -77.82 53.83 33.31
N SER A 9 -78.21 54.27 32.11
CA SER A 9 -78.01 53.51 30.88
C SER A 9 -76.51 53.43 30.51
N GLU A 10 -75.78 54.55 30.60
CA GLU A 10 -74.33 54.60 30.38
C GLU A 10 -73.58 53.74 31.39
N LEU A 11 -73.92 53.80 32.69
CA LEU A 11 -73.29 52.95 33.71
C LEU A 11 -73.52 51.45 33.46
N LYS A 12 -74.73 51.06 33.01
CA LYS A 12 -75.01 49.68 32.62
C LYS A 12 -74.19 49.24 31.40
N SER A 13 -74.06 50.12 30.40
CA SER A 13 -73.23 49.88 29.22
C SER A 13 -71.76 49.75 29.59
N LEU A 14 -71.22 50.68 30.38
CA LEU A 14 -69.84 50.69 30.83
C LEU A 14 -69.49 49.44 31.65
N ARG A 15 -70.41 49.00 32.52
CA ARG A 15 -70.26 47.73 33.25
C ARG A 15 -70.19 46.53 32.29
N ALA A 16 -71.01 46.49 31.24
CA ALA A 16 -70.97 45.42 30.26
C ALA A 16 -69.65 45.43 29.46
N ASP A 17 -69.19 46.61 29.03
CA ASP A 17 -67.91 46.79 28.36
C ASP A 17 -66.72 46.36 29.25
N PHE A 18 -66.74 46.71 30.54
CA PHE A 18 -65.72 46.23 31.47
C PHE A 18 -65.77 44.72 31.68
N GLY A 19 -66.97 44.13 31.77
CA GLY A 19 -67.15 42.68 31.84
C GLY A 19 -66.50 41.97 30.66
N THR A 20 -66.83 42.39 29.43
CA THR A 20 -66.24 41.80 28.22
C THR A 20 -64.72 41.99 28.13
N LYS A 21 -64.18 43.14 28.55
CA LYS A 21 -62.72 43.35 28.62
C LYS A 21 -62.06 42.43 29.66
N LEU A 22 -62.68 42.22 30.81
CA LEU A 22 -62.18 41.30 31.83
C LEU A 22 -62.17 39.86 31.32
N ASP A 23 -63.25 39.41 30.68
CA ASP A 23 -63.33 38.08 30.08
C ASP A 23 -62.23 37.89 29.01
N ASN A 24 -62.00 38.89 28.16
CA ASN A 24 -60.95 38.85 27.16
C ASN A 24 -59.54 38.77 27.78
N ILE A 25 -59.31 39.51 28.87
CA ILE A 25 -58.03 39.47 29.61
C ILE A 25 -57.83 38.08 30.23
N ASP A 26 -58.86 37.52 30.86
CA ASP A 26 -58.79 36.19 31.48
C ASP A 26 -58.52 35.10 30.44
N THR A 27 -59.18 35.18 29.29
CA THR A 27 -58.95 34.29 28.15
C THR A 27 -57.51 34.38 27.66
N CYS A 28 -56.98 35.62 27.51
CA CYS A 28 -55.60 35.85 27.09
C CYS A 28 -54.58 35.30 28.10
N LEU A 29 -54.80 35.55 29.40
CA LEU A 29 -53.95 35.03 30.47
C LEU A 29 -53.92 33.50 30.48
N THR A 30 -55.06 32.86 30.23
CA THR A 30 -55.16 31.40 30.13
C THR A 30 -54.35 30.87 28.94
N VAL A 31 -54.40 31.54 27.78
CA VAL A 31 -53.57 31.19 26.62
C VAL A 31 -52.08 31.39 26.92
N VAL A 32 -51.70 32.47 27.58
CA VAL A 32 -50.31 32.72 27.96
C VAL A 32 -49.81 31.63 28.91
N ALA A 33 -50.58 31.28 29.95
CA ALA A 33 -50.22 30.24 30.91
C ALA A 33 -50.01 28.87 30.24
N THR A 34 -50.91 28.48 29.34
CA THR A 34 -50.77 27.21 28.59
C THR A 34 -49.55 27.22 27.66
N SER A 35 -49.29 28.35 26.98
CA SER A 35 -48.11 28.49 26.13
C SER A 35 -46.80 28.43 26.92
N MET A 36 -46.78 29.00 28.13
CA MET A 36 -45.63 28.98 29.03
C MET A 36 -45.32 27.55 29.49
N ALA A 37 -46.34 26.79 29.92
CA ALA A 37 -46.18 25.39 30.31
C ALA A 37 -45.67 24.52 29.13
N ALA A 38 -46.17 24.76 27.92
CA ALA A 38 -45.69 24.07 26.72
C ALA A 38 -44.23 24.42 26.39
N LEU A 39 -43.82 25.68 26.60
CA LEU A 39 -42.44 26.13 26.41
C LEU A 39 -41.50 25.49 27.44
N GLU A 40 -41.90 25.46 28.71
CA GLU A 40 -41.16 24.80 29.79
C GLU A 40 -40.90 23.33 29.47
N SER A 41 -41.93 22.60 29.04
CA SER A 41 -41.80 21.21 28.59
C SER A 41 -40.78 21.07 27.45
N LYS A 42 -40.87 21.89 26.40
CA LYS A 42 -39.91 21.85 25.29
C LYS A 42 -38.48 22.18 25.72
N VAL A 43 -38.30 23.13 26.65
CA VAL A 43 -36.98 23.47 27.20
C VAL A 43 -36.39 22.29 27.97
N THR A 44 -37.20 21.56 28.75
CA THR A 44 -36.73 20.35 29.45
C THR A 44 -36.33 19.24 28.49
N ASP A 45 -37.06 19.06 27.39
CA ASP A 45 -36.73 18.09 26.35
C ASP A 45 -35.43 18.44 25.63
N LEU A 46 -35.27 19.70 25.22
CA LEU A 46 -34.04 20.19 24.61
C LEU A 46 -32.83 20.02 25.54
N LYS A 47 -33.01 20.29 26.84
CA LYS A 47 -31.93 20.08 27.83
C LYS A 47 -31.49 18.61 27.88
N ARG A 48 -32.45 17.69 27.87
CA ARG A 48 -32.18 16.24 27.86
C ARG A 48 -31.48 15.81 26.57
N ASP A 49 -31.91 16.31 25.41
CA ASP A 49 -31.30 16.00 24.11
C ASP A 49 -29.87 16.55 24.02
N VAL A 50 -29.63 17.77 24.51
CA VAL A 50 -28.29 18.36 24.57
C VAL A 50 -27.35 17.54 25.47
N SER A 51 -27.82 17.12 26.65
CA SER A 51 -27.04 16.24 27.52
C SER A 51 -26.72 14.90 26.86
N SER A 52 -27.69 14.28 26.16
CA SER A 52 -27.47 13.04 25.42
C SER A 52 -26.50 13.20 24.25
N ASN A 53 -26.58 14.30 23.52
CA ASN A 53 -25.64 14.58 22.43
C ASN A 53 -24.22 14.84 22.96
N SER A 54 -24.09 15.53 24.10
CA SER A 54 -22.79 15.76 24.74
C SER A 54 -22.10 14.45 25.13
N THR A 55 -22.83 13.48 25.70
CA THR A 55 -22.23 12.17 26.03
C THR A 55 -21.80 11.40 24.79
N ARG A 56 -22.63 11.39 23.74
CA ARG A 56 -22.31 10.73 22.47
C ARG A 56 -21.11 11.35 21.75
N ILE A 57 -20.97 12.68 21.80
CA ILE A 57 -19.83 13.39 21.24
C ILE A 57 -18.55 13.00 21.97
N ASN A 58 -18.54 13.01 23.29
CA ASN A 58 -17.36 12.61 24.08
C ASN A 58 -16.94 11.16 23.80
N GLU A 59 -17.90 10.24 23.64
CA GLU A 59 -17.60 8.85 23.27
C GLU A 59 -17.00 8.76 21.85
N ALA A 60 -17.58 9.48 20.89
CA ALA A 60 -17.08 9.52 19.52
C ALA A 60 -15.66 10.10 19.45
N GLU A 61 -15.39 11.20 20.15
CA GLU A 61 -14.06 11.79 20.27
C GLU A 61 -13.04 10.80 20.87
N GLY A 62 -13.42 10.09 21.93
CA GLY A 62 -12.57 9.05 22.52
C GLY A 62 -12.23 7.92 21.55
N ARG A 63 -13.22 7.46 20.77
CA ARG A 63 -13.02 6.43 19.74
C ARG A 63 -12.15 6.92 18.59
N ILE A 64 -12.34 8.16 18.13
CA ILE A 64 -11.52 8.78 17.08
C ILE A 64 -10.06 8.87 17.54
N HIS A 65 -9.81 9.41 18.73
CA HIS A 65 -8.46 9.52 19.27
C HIS A 65 -7.77 8.15 19.44
N HIS A 66 -8.51 7.10 19.83
CA HIS A 66 -7.95 5.75 19.89
C HIS A 66 -7.61 5.20 18.49
N ALA A 67 -8.48 5.44 17.51
CA ALA A 67 -8.25 5.02 16.13
C ALA A 67 -7.03 5.74 15.52
N GLU A 68 -6.91 7.05 15.73
CA GLU A 68 -5.76 7.86 15.29
C GLU A 68 -4.44 7.33 15.87
N LYS A 69 -4.39 7.06 17.18
CA LYS A 69 -3.19 6.48 17.82
C LYS A 69 -2.84 5.10 17.29
N THR A 70 -3.84 4.30 16.93
CA THR A 70 -3.61 2.97 16.36
C THR A 70 -3.08 3.10 14.93
N LEU A 71 -3.64 4.02 14.15
CA LEU A 71 -3.19 4.33 12.80
C LEU A 71 -1.73 4.77 12.78
N GLU A 72 -1.36 5.74 13.62
CA GLU A 72 0.03 6.23 13.73
C GLU A 72 1.02 5.09 14.03
N LYS A 73 0.68 4.21 14.99
CA LYS A 73 1.50 3.03 15.31
C LYS A 73 1.63 2.07 14.12
N THR A 74 0.54 1.84 13.40
CA THR A 74 0.54 0.94 12.24
C THR A 74 1.33 1.51 11.07
N GLU A 75 1.26 2.81 10.83
CA GLU A 75 2.04 3.51 9.80
C GLU A 75 3.55 3.44 10.10
N ALA A 76 3.93 3.69 11.35
CA ALA A 76 5.33 3.57 11.77
C ALA A 76 5.86 2.13 11.63
N ALA A 77 5.04 1.13 11.98
CA ALA A 77 5.40 -0.27 11.79
C ALA A 77 5.54 -0.64 10.31
N LEU A 78 4.63 -0.14 9.45
CA LEU A 78 4.64 -0.37 8.01
C LEU A 78 5.90 0.23 7.37
N ASP A 79 6.27 1.46 7.72
CA ASP A 79 7.50 2.10 7.23
C ASP A 79 8.76 1.30 7.62
N SER A 80 8.82 0.82 8.87
CA SER A 80 9.92 -0.03 9.34
C SER A 80 10.02 -1.35 8.56
N VAL A 81 8.88 -2.00 8.30
CA VAL A 81 8.80 -3.23 7.50
C VAL A 81 9.22 -2.97 6.06
N ASN A 82 8.76 -1.89 5.43
CA ASN A 82 9.14 -1.53 4.07
C ASN A 82 10.65 -1.30 3.93
N LYS A 83 11.26 -0.57 4.88
CA LYS A 83 12.71 -0.39 4.95
C LYS A 83 13.45 -1.73 5.08
N ARG A 84 12.90 -2.64 5.89
CA ARG A 84 13.50 -3.98 6.07
C ARG A 84 13.39 -4.82 4.79
N ILE A 85 12.27 -4.78 4.09
CA ILE A 85 12.06 -5.47 2.81
C ILE A 85 13.06 -4.94 1.78
N ALA A 86 13.14 -3.62 1.58
CA ALA A 86 14.08 -3.02 0.62
C ALA A 86 15.55 -3.40 0.92
N TYR A 87 15.93 -3.42 2.20
CA TYR A 87 17.24 -3.89 2.61
C TYR A 87 17.48 -5.37 2.28
N LEU A 88 16.49 -6.24 2.54
CA LEU A 88 16.60 -7.67 2.27
C LEU A 88 16.63 -7.97 0.77
N GLU A 89 15.86 -7.24 -0.03
CA GLU A 89 15.89 -7.34 -1.50
C GLU A 89 17.28 -6.96 -2.03
N SER A 90 17.82 -5.81 -1.61
CA SER A 90 19.17 -5.37 -2.00
C SER A 90 20.24 -6.36 -1.56
N LYS A 91 20.13 -6.88 -0.32
CA LYS A 91 21.05 -7.89 0.20
C LYS A 91 20.97 -9.20 -0.59
N THR A 92 19.77 -9.61 -1.00
CA THR A 92 19.56 -10.83 -1.78
C THR A 92 20.18 -10.68 -3.17
N ASP A 93 19.95 -9.55 -3.83
CA ASP A 93 20.58 -9.25 -5.12
C ASP A 93 22.12 -9.24 -5.03
N ASP A 94 22.70 -8.58 -4.01
CA ASP A 94 24.15 -8.59 -3.79
C ASP A 94 24.69 -10.01 -3.56
N LEU A 95 24.03 -10.81 -2.73
CA LEU A 95 24.42 -12.21 -2.47
C LEU A 95 24.31 -13.07 -3.73
N GLU A 96 23.24 -12.94 -4.51
CA GLU A 96 23.09 -13.65 -5.79
C GLU A 96 24.18 -13.25 -6.78
N ASN A 97 24.46 -11.96 -6.93
CA ASN A 97 25.48 -11.43 -7.83
C ASN A 97 26.88 -11.91 -7.41
N ARG A 98 27.20 -11.89 -6.11
CA ARG A 98 28.46 -12.45 -5.58
C ARG A 98 28.55 -13.95 -5.80
N GLY A 99 27.46 -14.69 -5.62
CA GLY A 99 27.38 -16.13 -5.84
C GLY A 99 27.59 -16.53 -7.31
N ARG A 100 27.06 -15.72 -8.23
CA ARG A 100 27.15 -15.89 -9.69
C ARG A 100 28.41 -15.27 -10.30
N ARG A 101 29.22 -14.52 -9.55
CA ARG A 101 30.41 -13.81 -10.09
C ARG A 101 31.42 -14.71 -10.79
N LYS A 102 31.48 -16.00 -10.44
CA LYS A 102 32.39 -16.97 -11.06
C LYS A 102 31.75 -17.74 -12.21
N ASN A 103 30.53 -17.39 -12.60
CA ASN A 103 29.79 -18.07 -13.64
C ASN A 103 29.88 -17.28 -14.97
N LEU A 104 30.00 -17.99 -16.09
CA LEU A 104 29.70 -17.49 -17.43
C LEU A 104 28.58 -18.29 -18.04
N ARG A 105 27.89 -17.65 -18.99
CA ARG A 105 26.80 -18.25 -19.74
C ARG A 105 27.17 -18.25 -21.22
N LEU A 106 27.25 -19.43 -21.80
CA LEU A 106 27.54 -19.65 -23.21
C LEU A 106 26.23 -19.92 -23.95
N PHE A 107 26.08 -19.31 -25.12
CA PHE A 107 24.93 -19.49 -26.02
C PHE A 107 25.37 -20.20 -27.30
N GLY A 108 24.45 -20.69 -28.11
CA GLY A 108 24.76 -21.28 -29.42
C GLY A 108 25.31 -22.72 -29.42
N ILE A 109 25.65 -23.30 -28.26
CA ILE A 109 26.10 -24.71 -28.19
C ILE A 109 24.92 -25.66 -28.37
N ARG A 110 24.92 -26.42 -29.48
CA ARG A 110 23.88 -27.41 -29.80
C ARG A 110 23.75 -28.46 -28.70
N GLU A 111 22.52 -28.95 -28.49
CA GLU A 111 22.32 -30.07 -27.56
C GLU A 111 22.97 -31.33 -28.13
N GLY A 112 23.75 -32.04 -27.31
CA GLY A 112 24.49 -33.22 -27.75
C GLY A 112 25.78 -32.93 -28.53
N ALA A 113 26.20 -31.67 -28.67
CA ALA A 113 27.49 -31.31 -29.29
C ALA A 113 28.69 -31.92 -28.55
N GLU A 114 28.53 -32.20 -27.26
CA GLU A 114 29.49 -32.94 -26.45
C GLU A 114 29.70 -34.40 -26.92
N GLY A 115 28.76 -35.00 -27.65
CA GLY A 115 28.86 -36.39 -28.09
C GLY A 115 28.99 -37.36 -26.90
N GLN A 116 30.06 -38.16 -26.87
CA GLN A 116 30.30 -39.16 -25.82
C GLN A 116 31.08 -38.61 -24.61
N GLN A 117 31.65 -37.41 -24.69
CA GLN A 117 32.38 -36.80 -23.57
C GLN A 117 31.44 -36.03 -22.65
N THR A 118 31.90 -35.80 -21.42
CA THR A 118 31.16 -34.95 -20.48
C THR A 118 31.12 -33.51 -20.97
N LEU A 119 30.02 -32.80 -20.69
CA LEU A 119 29.88 -31.39 -21.03
C LEU A 119 31.01 -30.52 -20.43
N LEU A 120 31.55 -30.91 -19.27
CA LEU A 120 32.69 -30.24 -18.65
C LEU A 120 33.94 -30.34 -19.52
N ASN A 121 34.31 -31.55 -19.95
CA ASN A 121 35.50 -31.76 -20.78
C ASN A 121 35.36 -31.07 -22.13
N PHE A 122 34.19 -31.22 -22.77
CA PHE A 122 33.88 -30.55 -24.03
C PHE A 122 34.09 -29.03 -23.92
N VAL A 123 33.48 -28.38 -22.92
CA VAL A 123 33.60 -26.93 -22.74
C VAL A 123 35.04 -26.52 -22.41
N ASN A 124 35.77 -27.30 -21.61
CA ASN A 124 37.16 -27.00 -21.29
C ASN A 124 38.06 -27.01 -22.54
N ASP A 125 37.88 -28.03 -23.39
CA ASP A 125 38.61 -28.15 -24.65
C ASP A 125 38.22 -27.06 -25.66
N MET A 126 36.93 -26.74 -25.73
CA MET A 126 36.43 -25.66 -26.58
C MET A 126 36.97 -24.31 -26.15
N LEU A 127 36.94 -23.97 -24.86
CA LEU A 127 37.47 -22.69 -24.37
C LEU A 127 38.97 -22.56 -24.65
N THR A 128 39.74 -23.63 -24.49
CA THR A 128 41.17 -23.67 -24.83
C THR A 128 41.39 -23.39 -26.32
N ARG A 129 40.58 -23.99 -27.20
CA ARG A 129 40.66 -23.78 -28.65
C ARG A 129 40.19 -22.39 -29.09
N TRP A 130 39.02 -21.95 -28.64
CA TRP A 130 38.42 -20.67 -29.01
C TRP A 130 39.25 -19.46 -28.57
N LEU A 131 39.95 -19.58 -27.45
CA LEU A 131 40.80 -18.52 -26.92
C LEU A 131 42.28 -18.71 -27.28
N GLU A 132 42.61 -19.76 -28.04
CA GLU A 132 43.99 -20.10 -28.43
C GLU A 132 44.95 -20.12 -27.24
N LEU A 133 44.52 -20.76 -26.14
CA LEU A 133 45.32 -20.80 -24.92
C LEU A 133 46.53 -21.72 -25.12
N THR A 134 47.68 -21.25 -24.69
CA THR A 134 48.92 -22.02 -24.62
C THR A 134 48.84 -23.04 -23.47
N SER A 135 49.57 -24.16 -23.60
CA SER A 135 49.52 -25.28 -22.65
C SER A 135 49.93 -24.92 -21.21
N ASP A 136 50.59 -23.78 -21.01
CA ASP A 136 50.97 -23.24 -19.70
C ASP A 136 49.79 -22.59 -18.95
N ARG A 137 48.65 -22.37 -19.61
CA ARG A 137 47.49 -21.69 -19.04
C ARG A 137 46.24 -22.55 -19.06
N ALA A 138 46.18 -23.51 -18.14
CA ALA A 138 45.00 -24.35 -17.92
C ALA A 138 43.90 -23.59 -17.17
N LEU A 139 42.66 -23.65 -17.68
CA LEU A 139 41.46 -23.16 -17.00
C LEU A 139 40.97 -24.23 -16.02
N THR A 140 40.56 -23.84 -14.80
CA THR A 140 40.00 -24.79 -13.83
C THR A 140 38.51 -24.55 -13.66
N LEU A 141 37.69 -25.47 -14.20
CA LEU A 141 36.24 -25.41 -14.11
C LEU A 141 35.74 -26.20 -12.88
N GLU A 142 34.87 -25.58 -12.09
CA GLU A 142 34.24 -26.19 -10.91
C GLU A 142 33.00 -27.00 -11.32
N ARG A 143 32.18 -26.45 -12.23
CA ARG A 143 30.95 -27.09 -12.69
C ARG A 143 30.52 -26.56 -14.04
N VAL A 144 30.06 -27.45 -14.92
CA VAL A 144 29.44 -27.10 -16.21
C VAL A 144 28.11 -27.81 -16.33
N HIS A 145 27.05 -27.07 -16.63
CA HIS A 145 25.71 -27.64 -16.80
C HIS A 145 24.85 -26.77 -17.73
N ARG A 146 23.86 -27.38 -18.36
CA ARG A 146 22.83 -26.63 -19.11
C ARG A 146 21.81 -26.03 -18.15
N THR A 147 21.28 -24.88 -18.54
CA THR A 147 20.15 -24.25 -17.82
C THR A 147 18.94 -25.18 -17.76
N LEU A 148 18.12 -25.04 -16.71
CA LEU A 148 16.88 -25.82 -16.54
C LEU A 148 15.71 -25.29 -17.39
N ALA A 149 15.89 -24.16 -18.09
CA ALA A 149 14.86 -23.59 -18.95
C ALA A 149 14.48 -24.57 -20.06
N SER A 150 13.18 -24.76 -20.30
CA SER A 150 12.68 -25.58 -21.40
C SER A 150 13.18 -24.99 -22.72
N GLY A 151 13.82 -25.82 -23.55
CA GLY A 151 14.29 -25.37 -24.86
C GLY A 151 13.09 -24.89 -25.68
N LYS A 152 13.13 -23.65 -26.16
CA LYS A 152 12.16 -23.20 -27.16
C LYS A 152 12.40 -23.99 -28.46
N PRO A 153 11.39 -24.20 -29.31
CA PRO A 153 11.62 -24.74 -30.65
C PRO A 153 12.72 -23.89 -31.34
N ASN A 154 13.79 -24.53 -31.82
CA ASN A 154 14.99 -23.90 -32.39
C ASN A 154 15.94 -23.14 -31.44
N GLN A 155 15.83 -23.29 -30.11
CA GLN A 155 16.80 -22.68 -29.18
C GLN A 155 17.42 -23.69 -28.23
N HIS A 156 18.71 -23.95 -28.40
CA HIS A 156 19.49 -24.79 -27.50
C HIS A 156 19.67 -24.12 -26.13
N ARG A 157 19.65 -24.92 -25.06
CA ARG A 157 19.82 -24.41 -23.70
C ARG A 157 21.22 -23.87 -23.49
N ALA A 158 21.29 -22.66 -22.95
CA ALA A 158 22.54 -22.04 -22.57
C ALA A 158 23.30 -22.91 -21.56
N VAL A 159 24.63 -22.92 -21.70
CA VAL A 159 25.54 -23.64 -20.81
C VAL A 159 26.07 -22.67 -19.76
N ILE A 160 25.91 -23.01 -18.49
CA ILE A 160 26.50 -22.27 -17.37
C ILE A 160 27.82 -22.95 -17.01
N VAL A 161 28.89 -22.17 -17.07
CA VAL A 161 30.26 -22.56 -16.73
C VAL A 161 30.65 -21.84 -15.45
N ARG A 162 30.91 -22.58 -14.38
CA ARG A 162 31.44 -22.05 -13.13
C ARG A 162 32.94 -22.29 -13.05
N PHE A 163 33.70 -21.22 -12.93
CA PHE A 163 35.15 -21.26 -12.76
C PHE A 163 35.51 -21.42 -11.28
N LEU A 164 36.61 -22.13 -11.01
CA LEU A 164 37.16 -22.21 -9.67
C LEU A 164 37.62 -20.83 -9.21
N LYS A 165 38.36 -20.11 -10.07
CA LYS A 165 38.90 -18.77 -9.81
C LYS A 165 38.16 -17.70 -10.60
N PHE A 166 37.84 -16.59 -9.94
CA PHE A 166 37.19 -15.43 -10.59
C PHE A 166 38.05 -14.80 -11.70
N GLN A 167 39.37 -14.76 -11.51
CA GLN A 167 40.30 -14.17 -12.49
C GLN A 167 40.28 -14.91 -13.83
N GLU A 168 40.11 -16.24 -13.80
CA GLU A 168 39.99 -17.07 -15.00
C GLU A 168 38.70 -16.73 -15.76
N LYS A 169 37.58 -16.60 -15.04
CA LYS A 169 36.31 -16.13 -15.61
C LYS A 169 36.47 -14.78 -16.29
N GLU A 170 37.04 -13.80 -15.59
CA GLU A 170 37.22 -12.43 -16.12
C GLU A 170 38.12 -12.38 -17.34
N PHE A 171 39.18 -13.20 -17.34
CA PHE A 171 40.05 -13.34 -18.48
C PHE A 171 39.30 -13.91 -19.69
N VAL A 172 38.59 -15.03 -19.53
CA VAL A 172 37.76 -15.63 -20.60
C VAL A 172 36.75 -14.62 -21.14
N TYR A 173 36.06 -13.90 -20.26
CA TYR A 173 35.08 -12.88 -20.65
C TYR A 173 35.71 -11.71 -21.42
N ARG A 174 36.91 -11.28 -21.03
CA ARG A 174 37.62 -10.19 -21.69
C ARG A 174 38.12 -10.61 -23.08
N GLU A 175 38.69 -11.80 -23.19
CA GLU A 175 39.18 -12.33 -24.45
C GLU A 175 38.05 -12.64 -25.43
N SER A 176 36.91 -13.13 -24.94
CA SER A 176 35.73 -13.36 -25.78
C SER A 176 35.13 -12.07 -26.35
N ARG A 177 35.41 -10.90 -25.76
CA ARG A 177 35.00 -9.60 -26.32
C ARG A 177 35.97 -9.06 -27.38
N ARG A 178 37.19 -9.59 -27.44
CA ARG A 178 38.24 -9.17 -28.37
C ARG A 178 38.27 -10.02 -29.63
N ARG A 179 37.67 -11.22 -29.58
CA ARG A 179 37.70 -12.23 -30.63
C ARG A 179 36.27 -12.56 -31.07
N ASP A 180 36.10 -12.81 -32.36
CA ASP A 180 34.85 -13.40 -32.85
C ASP A 180 34.93 -14.93 -32.74
N ILE A 181 34.34 -15.44 -31.65
CA ILE A 181 34.29 -16.88 -31.39
C ILE A 181 33.15 -17.50 -32.20
N THR A 182 33.48 -18.50 -33.01
CA THR A 182 32.51 -19.26 -33.80
C THR A 182 32.63 -20.76 -33.55
N HIS A 183 31.51 -21.46 -33.63
CA HIS A 183 31.41 -22.90 -33.46
C HIS A 183 30.21 -23.43 -34.25
N ASP A 184 30.39 -24.53 -34.98
CA ASP A 184 29.37 -25.14 -35.84
C ASP A 184 28.67 -24.16 -36.79
N GLY A 185 29.45 -23.21 -37.33
CA GLY A 185 28.99 -22.19 -38.28
C GLY A 185 28.19 -21.04 -37.66
N GLY A 186 28.03 -21.01 -36.33
CA GLY A 186 27.36 -19.93 -35.59
C GLY A 186 28.33 -19.16 -34.68
N LYS A 187 28.00 -17.90 -34.40
CA LYS A 187 28.67 -17.11 -33.36
C LYS A 187 28.19 -17.55 -31.97
N ILE A 188 29.13 -17.72 -31.04
CA ILE A 188 28.86 -18.08 -29.64
C ILE A 188 28.94 -16.86 -28.73
#